data_AF-A0A172YUY7-F1
#
_entry.id   AF-A0A172YUY7-F1
#
_cell.length_a   1.000
_cell.length_b   1.000
_cell.length_c   1.000
_cell.angle_alpha   90.00
_cell.angle_beta   90.00
_cell.angle_gamma   90.00
#
_symmetry.space_group_name_H-M   'P 1'
#
loop_
_entity.id
_entity.type
_entity.pdbx_description
1 polymer ?
#
loop_
_entity_poly.entity_id
_entity_poly.type
_entity_poly.pdbx_seq_one_letter_code
_entity_poly.pdbx_strand_id
1 'polypeptide(L)'
;MLKSSLLLAALLLPVCVAANADDYKAGDLLVSDPWSQELPPNAPTVAAYFVIHNTGVTPDRLLSVETPVADKAELHEHVMQGDLMKMQQVPSVAVPAKGDLTFAPMAYHVMLLGLKDRSLLADGKQFPLTLTFEKAGKVRVEVSVQKAPPMAGHEHMHAQ
;
A
#
# COMPACT_ATOMS: atom_id res chain seq x y z
N MET A 1 -14.83 -62.67 -15.58
CA MET A 1 -14.37 -61.70 -16.60
C MET A 1 -15.36 -60.55 -16.65
N LEU A 2 -14.83 -59.33 -16.74
CA LEU A 2 -15.45 -58.01 -16.94
C LEU A 2 -16.30 -57.39 -15.81
N LYS A 3 -15.71 -56.30 -15.31
CA LYS A 3 -16.18 -55.29 -14.36
C LYS A 3 -16.90 -54.21 -15.18
N SER A 4 -18.02 -53.66 -14.70
CA SER A 4 -18.63 -52.47 -15.33
C SER A 4 -18.79 -51.37 -14.30
N SER A 5 -17.99 -50.32 -14.49
CA SER A 5 -17.86 -49.16 -13.61
C SER A 5 -18.99 -48.15 -13.88
N LEU A 6 -19.66 -47.67 -12.84
CA LEU A 6 -20.50 -46.48 -12.90
C LEU A 6 -19.61 -45.25 -13.10
N LEU A 7 -19.77 -44.54 -14.21
CA LEU A 7 -19.22 -43.20 -14.43
C LEU A 7 -20.21 -42.16 -13.88
N LEU A 8 -19.86 -41.55 -12.75
CA LEU A 8 -20.56 -40.40 -12.20
C LEU A 8 -19.87 -39.13 -12.72
N ALA A 9 -20.46 -38.46 -13.71
CA ALA A 9 -19.96 -37.19 -14.24
C ALA A 9 -20.35 -36.05 -13.29
N ALA A 10 -19.41 -35.62 -12.45
CA ALA A 10 -19.58 -34.44 -11.60
C ALA A 10 -19.32 -33.17 -12.41
N LEU A 11 -20.38 -32.37 -12.61
CA LEU A 11 -20.34 -31.07 -13.27
C LEU A 11 -19.65 -30.05 -12.36
N LEU A 12 -18.36 -29.78 -12.59
CA LEU A 12 -17.60 -28.74 -11.90
C LEU A 12 -17.97 -27.37 -12.47
N LEU A 13 -18.81 -26.62 -11.74
CA LEU A 13 -19.02 -25.20 -12.00
C LEU A 13 -17.76 -24.42 -11.58
N PRO A 14 -17.23 -23.49 -12.41
CA PRO A 14 -16.16 -22.61 -11.99
C PRO A 14 -16.74 -21.59 -11.00
N VAL A 15 -16.32 -21.68 -9.73
CA VAL A 15 -16.53 -20.60 -8.77
C VAL A 15 -15.57 -19.48 -9.15
N CYS A 16 -16.10 -18.43 -9.79
CA CYS A 16 -15.38 -17.17 -9.94
C CYS A 16 -15.23 -16.56 -8.55
N VAL A 17 -14.07 -16.74 -7.93
CA VAL A 17 -13.69 -16.01 -6.73
C VAL A 17 -13.39 -14.58 -7.18
N ALA A 18 -14.33 -13.66 -6.96
CA ALA A 18 -14.05 -12.24 -7.07
C ALA A 18 -12.99 -11.91 -6.00
N ALA A 19 -11.81 -11.49 -6.42
CA ALA A 19 -10.81 -10.94 -5.53
C ALA A 19 -11.37 -9.60 -5.01
N ASN A 20 -11.91 -9.62 -3.79
CA ASN A 20 -12.22 -8.38 -3.10
C ASN A 20 -10.89 -7.66 -2.85
N ALA A 21 -10.80 -6.40 -3.27
CA ALA A 21 -9.78 -5.50 -2.73
C ALA A 21 -10.12 -5.33 -1.24
N ASP A 22 -9.59 -6.22 -0.41
CA ASP A 22 -9.84 -6.21 1.03
C ASP A 22 -9.07 -5.04 1.65
N ASP A 23 -9.73 -3.90 1.65
CA ASP A 23 -9.61 -2.79 2.59
C ASP A 23 -9.01 -3.22 3.96
N TYR A 24 -7.77 -2.80 4.26
CA TYR A 24 -7.05 -3.21 5.48
C TYR A 24 -7.47 -2.35 6.68
N LYS A 25 -8.01 -2.96 7.75
CA LYS A 25 -8.63 -2.21 8.86
C LYS A 25 -7.87 -2.28 10.18
N ALA A 26 -7.92 -1.17 10.94
CA ALA A 26 -7.48 -1.06 12.32
C ALA A 26 -8.43 -0.14 13.11
N GLY A 27 -9.35 -0.72 13.87
CA GLY A 27 -10.43 0.06 14.49
C GLY A 27 -11.23 0.82 13.43
N ASP A 28 -11.34 2.14 13.58
CA ASP A 28 -12.02 3.04 12.65
C ASP A 28 -11.17 3.49 11.44
N LEU A 29 -9.90 3.03 11.40
CA LEU A 29 -8.99 3.31 10.30
C LEU A 29 -9.10 2.25 9.22
N LEU A 30 -9.11 2.72 7.99
CA LEU A 30 -9.04 1.92 6.78
C LEU A 30 -7.83 2.34 5.96
N VAL A 31 -7.01 1.38 5.54
CA VAL A 31 -5.88 1.61 4.62
C VAL A 31 -6.23 1.01 3.26
N SER A 32 -6.22 1.86 2.24
CA SER A 32 -6.60 1.51 0.87
C SER A 32 -5.46 1.75 -0.11
N ASP A 33 -5.56 1.07 -1.25
CA ASP A 33 -4.67 1.17 -2.40
C ASP A 33 -3.17 1.19 -2.09
N PRO A 34 -2.61 0.22 -1.36
CA PRO A 34 -1.18 0.22 -1.08
C PRO A 34 -0.40 -0.16 -2.33
N TRP A 35 0.49 0.72 -2.77
CA TRP A 35 1.29 0.51 -3.98
C TRP A 35 2.71 1.08 -3.88
N SER A 36 3.58 0.58 -4.73
CA SER A 36 4.96 1.04 -4.91
C SER A 36 5.33 0.99 -6.38
N GLN A 37 6.12 1.95 -6.86
CA GLN A 37 6.69 1.83 -8.19
C GLN A 37 7.81 0.78 -8.17
N GLU A 38 7.93 -0.01 -9.24
CA GLU A 38 9.03 -0.98 -9.38
C GLU A 38 10.39 -0.32 -9.16
N LEU A 39 11.28 -1.06 -8.52
CA LEU A 39 12.62 -0.59 -8.20
C LEU A 39 13.44 -0.42 -9.49
N PRO A 40 13.88 0.81 -9.82
CA PRO A 40 14.78 0.99 -10.95
C PRO A 40 16.09 0.20 -10.75
N PRO A 41 16.72 -0.33 -11.81
CA PRO A 41 17.85 -1.26 -11.70
C PRO A 41 18.98 -0.82 -10.75
N ASN A 42 19.27 0.47 -10.71
CA ASN A 42 20.36 1.05 -9.90
C ASN A 42 19.87 1.89 -8.72
N ALA A 43 18.57 1.90 -8.42
CA ALA A 43 18.05 2.66 -7.29
C ALA A 43 18.46 2.01 -5.96
N PRO A 44 18.94 2.80 -4.98
CA PRO A 44 19.29 2.30 -3.65
C PRO A 44 18.07 2.20 -2.71
N THR A 45 16.97 2.85 -3.06
CA THR A 45 15.74 2.97 -2.25
C THR A 45 14.52 2.88 -3.13
N VAL A 46 13.36 2.66 -2.51
CA VAL A 46 12.04 2.70 -3.17
C VAL A 46 11.01 3.30 -2.22
N ALA A 47 9.97 3.92 -2.76
CA ALA A 47 8.88 4.51 -1.99
C ALA A 47 7.61 3.67 -2.08
N ALA A 48 6.85 3.63 -0.99
CA ALA A 48 5.51 3.06 -0.94
C ALA A 48 4.47 4.13 -0.54
N TYR A 49 3.25 3.91 -1.03
CA TYR A 49 2.14 4.85 -1.04
C TYR A 49 0.85 4.10 -0.69
N PHE A 50 -0.13 4.81 -0.12
CA PHE A 50 -1.44 4.31 0.29
C PHE A 50 -2.30 5.48 0.78
N VAL A 51 -3.59 5.24 1.00
CA VAL A 51 -4.48 6.21 1.66
C VAL A 51 -4.96 5.63 2.98
N ILE A 52 -4.99 6.45 4.03
CA ILE A 52 -5.61 6.11 5.32
C ILE A 52 -6.88 6.93 5.45
N HIS A 53 -8.02 6.25 5.55
CA HIS A 53 -9.31 6.83 5.84
C HIS A 53 -9.63 6.64 7.32
N ASN A 54 -9.90 7.73 8.04
CA ASN A 54 -10.35 7.67 9.42
C ASN A 54 -11.83 8.02 9.50
N THR A 55 -12.66 6.99 9.63
CA THR A 55 -14.12 7.14 9.80
C THR A 55 -14.53 7.49 11.23
N GLY A 56 -13.59 7.40 12.17
CA GLY A 56 -13.79 7.63 13.59
C GLY A 56 -13.89 9.12 13.95
N VAL A 57 -14.40 9.38 15.15
CA VAL A 57 -14.53 10.74 15.70
C VAL A 57 -13.29 11.22 16.44
N THR A 58 -12.28 10.36 16.58
CA THR A 58 -11.01 10.67 17.26
C THR A 58 -9.85 10.64 16.28
N PRO A 59 -8.91 11.60 16.34
CA PRO A 59 -7.71 11.56 15.51
C PRO A 59 -6.79 10.42 15.99
N ASP A 60 -5.96 9.93 15.08
CA ASP A 60 -4.89 8.96 15.36
C ASP A 60 -3.56 9.48 14.79
N ARG A 61 -2.51 8.68 14.86
CA ARG A 61 -1.16 9.01 14.40
C ARG A 61 -0.45 7.75 13.93
N LEU A 62 0.08 7.78 12.71
CA LEU A 62 1.00 6.75 12.23
C LEU A 62 2.37 7.00 12.84
N LEU A 63 2.83 6.08 13.68
CA LEU A 63 4.08 6.19 14.43
C LEU A 63 5.26 5.58 13.68
N SER A 64 5.06 4.42 13.06
CA SER A 64 6.12 3.71 12.37
C SER A 64 5.59 2.80 11.28
N VAL A 65 6.50 2.43 10.37
CA VAL A 65 6.29 1.44 9.33
C VAL A 65 7.45 0.45 9.36
N GLU A 66 7.16 -0.82 9.13
CA GLU A 66 8.16 -1.89 9.11
C GLU A 66 7.90 -2.84 7.93
N THR A 67 8.97 -3.43 7.38
CA THR A 67 8.86 -4.42 6.31
C THR A 67 10.05 -5.39 6.31
N PRO A 68 9.84 -6.67 5.95
CA PRO A 68 10.94 -7.63 5.78
C PRO A 68 11.81 -7.35 4.56
N VAL A 69 11.36 -6.56 3.57
CA VAL A 69 12.12 -6.35 2.32
C VAL A 69 13.20 -5.26 2.42
N ALA A 70 13.33 -4.60 3.57
CA ALA A 70 14.27 -3.51 3.81
C ALA A 70 14.86 -3.57 5.23
N ASP A 71 15.97 -2.85 5.45
CA ASP A 71 16.50 -2.61 6.79
C ASP A 71 15.70 -1.56 7.55
N LYS A 72 15.21 -0.53 6.84
CA LYS A 72 14.43 0.55 7.41
C LYS A 72 13.27 0.92 6.48
N ALA A 73 12.14 1.26 7.09
CA ALA A 73 11.03 1.93 6.45
C ALA A 73 10.78 3.24 7.23
N GLU A 74 10.94 4.36 6.56
CA GLU A 74 10.89 5.69 7.17
C GLU A 74 9.73 6.51 6.61
N LEU A 75 9.06 7.29 7.47
CA LEU A 75 8.03 8.23 7.06
C LEU A 75 8.70 9.52 6.57
N HIS A 76 8.42 9.93 5.34
CA HIS A 76 9.01 11.12 4.72
C HIS A 76 7.92 12.03 4.18
N GLU A 77 8.24 13.32 4.08
CA GLU A 77 7.38 14.34 3.49
C GLU A 77 8.17 15.23 2.53
N HIS A 78 7.44 15.89 1.62
CA HIS A 78 7.97 16.99 0.83
C HIS A 78 7.52 18.31 1.43
N VAL A 79 8.47 19.18 1.76
CA VAL A 79 8.22 20.54 2.23
C VAL A 79 8.84 21.57 1.29
N MET A 80 8.16 22.69 1.11
CA MET A 80 8.74 23.87 0.47
C MET A 80 9.51 24.67 1.52
N GLN A 81 10.81 24.80 1.33
CA GLN A 81 11.66 25.68 2.14
C GLN A 81 12.17 26.82 1.24
N GLY A 82 11.41 27.92 1.21
CA GLY A 82 11.60 28.96 0.20
C GLY A 82 11.24 28.43 -1.19
N ASP A 83 12.14 28.61 -2.15
CA ASP A 83 11.97 28.12 -3.53
C ASP A 83 12.46 26.67 -3.73
N LEU A 84 12.93 26.01 -2.67
CA LEU A 84 13.46 24.64 -2.73
C LEU A 84 12.48 23.64 -2.15
N MET A 85 12.11 22.65 -2.96
CA MET A 85 11.39 21.48 -2.47
C MET A 85 12.37 20.50 -1.84
N LYS A 86 12.15 20.17 -0.56
CA LYS A 86 12.98 19.27 0.22
C LYS A 86 12.18 18.06 0.67
N MET A 87 12.75 16.88 0.45
CA MET A 87 12.30 15.64 1.08
C MET A 87 12.96 15.49 2.45
N GLN A 88 12.17 15.22 3.48
CA GLN A 88 12.70 15.01 4.84
C GLN A 88 11.96 13.89 5.57
N GLN A 89 12.67 13.20 6.46
CA GLN A 89 12.08 12.25 7.38
C GLN A 89 11.26 12.98 8.46
N VAL A 90 10.12 12.39 8.82
CA VAL A 90 9.30 12.79 9.96
C VAL A 90 9.16 11.63 10.95
N PRO A 91 9.07 11.90 12.26
CA PRO A 91 8.99 10.84 13.27
C PRO A 91 7.61 10.18 13.35
N SER A 92 6.56 10.85 12.86
CA SER A 92 5.18 10.36 12.81
C SER A 92 4.33 11.24 11.89
N VAL A 93 3.16 10.76 11.48
CA VAL A 93 2.20 11.55 10.68
C VAL A 93 0.82 11.50 11.34
N ALA A 94 0.16 12.66 11.47
CA ALA A 94 -1.16 12.75 12.07
C ALA A 94 -2.25 12.26 11.11
N VAL A 95 -3.20 11.49 11.62
CA VAL A 95 -4.40 11.05 10.90
C VAL A 95 -5.61 11.82 11.48
N PRO A 96 -6.21 12.76 10.74
CA PRO A 96 -7.32 13.56 11.26
C PRO A 96 -8.55 12.67 11.56
N ALA A 97 -9.38 13.07 12.53
CA ALA A 97 -10.69 12.45 12.72
C ALA A 97 -11.61 12.77 11.53
N LYS A 98 -12.46 11.83 11.12
CA LYS A 98 -13.40 12.00 9.99
C LYS A 98 -12.72 12.56 8.74
N GLY A 99 -11.53 12.06 8.43
CA GLY A 99 -10.73 12.59 7.34
C GLY A 99 -9.67 11.60 6.87
N ASP A 100 -8.95 12.03 5.84
CA ASP A 100 -8.02 11.18 5.11
C ASP A 100 -6.58 11.67 5.27
N LEU A 101 -5.65 10.73 5.27
CA LEU A 101 -4.22 10.96 5.14
C LEU A 101 -3.71 10.22 3.90
N THR A 102 -3.19 10.97 2.94
CA THR A 102 -2.71 10.43 1.66
C THR A 102 -1.19 10.35 1.63
N PHE A 103 -0.66 9.17 1.34
CA PHE A 103 0.72 8.95 0.94
C PHE A 103 0.78 8.85 -0.58
N ALA A 104 1.43 9.80 -1.23
CA ALA A 104 1.50 9.92 -2.69
C ALA A 104 2.82 10.58 -3.14
N PRO A 105 3.19 10.44 -4.43
CA PRO A 105 4.34 11.17 -4.98
C PRO A 105 4.23 12.67 -4.69
N MET A 106 5.35 13.28 -4.29
CA MET A 106 5.44 14.70 -3.89
C MET A 106 4.66 15.09 -2.62
N ALA A 107 4.11 14.12 -1.88
CA ALA A 107 3.44 14.31 -0.59
C ALA A 107 4.14 13.48 0.50
N TYR A 108 3.38 12.91 1.44
CA TYR A 108 3.90 11.88 2.34
C TYR A 108 4.23 10.60 1.58
N HIS A 109 5.28 9.89 1.98
CA HIS A 109 5.63 8.57 1.44
C HIS A 109 6.43 7.75 2.46
N VAL A 110 6.40 6.42 2.31
CA VAL A 110 7.26 5.52 3.08
C VAL A 110 8.51 5.24 2.26
N MET A 111 9.67 5.70 2.71
CA MET A 111 10.96 5.42 2.08
C MET A 111 11.55 4.12 2.63
N LEU A 112 11.86 3.17 1.75
CA LEU A 112 12.52 1.91 2.10
C LEU A 112 14.03 2.01 1.85
N LEU A 113 14.83 1.77 2.89
CA LEU A 113 16.30 1.83 2.84
C LEU A 113 16.94 0.50 3.22
N GLY A 114 18.09 0.19 2.62
CA GLY A 114 18.79 -1.08 2.83
C GLY A 114 17.98 -2.26 2.32
N LEU A 115 17.65 -2.24 1.02
CA LEU A 115 16.78 -3.24 0.38
C LEU A 115 17.41 -4.64 0.46
N LYS A 116 16.70 -5.58 1.08
CA LYS A 116 17.15 -6.97 1.33
C LYS A 116 16.73 -7.92 0.23
N ASP A 117 15.48 -7.80 -0.22
CA ASP A 117 14.90 -8.66 -1.26
C ASP A 117 14.40 -7.79 -2.42
N ARG A 118 15.32 -7.45 -3.33
CA ARG A 118 15.02 -6.65 -4.51
C ARG A 118 14.12 -7.38 -5.51
N SER A 119 14.00 -8.71 -5.42
CA SER A 119 13.19 -9.51 -6.35
C SER A 119 11.69 -9.32 -6.13
N LEU A 120 11.29 -8.93 -4.91
CA LEU A 120 9.91 -8.58 -4.56
C LEU A 120 9.54 -7.14 -4.93
N LEU A 121 10.50 -6.34 -5.41
CA LEU A 121 10.32 -4.95 -5.81
C LEU A 121 10.24 -4.78 -7.34
N ALA A 122 9.76 -5.81 -8.03
CA ALA A 122 9.54 -5.82 -9.48
C ALA A 122 8.04 -5.79 -9.80
N ASP A 123 7.68 -5.29 -10.99
CA ASP A 123 6.29 -5.24 -11.46
C ASP A 123 5.52 -6.57 -11.27
N GLY A 124 4.28 -6.45 -10.80
CA GLY A 124 3.38 -7.58 -10.53
C GLY A 124 3.73 -8.36 -9.25
N LYS A 125 4.75 -7.95 -8.50
CA LYS A 125 5.06 -8.49 -7.17
C LYS A 125 4.32 -7.72 -6.08
N GLN A 126 4.36 -8.30 -4.88
CA GLN A 126 3.79 -7.70 -3.68
C GLN A 126 4.76 -7.88 -2.52
N PHE A 127 4.75 -6.92 -1.60
CA PHE A 127 5.47 -7.05 -0.34
C PHE A 127 4.66 -6.46 0.82
N PRO A 128 4.83 -6.99 2.04
CA PRO A 128 4.07 -6.53 3.18
C PRO A 128 4.66 -5.26 3.81
N LEU A 129 3.80 -4.36 4.26
CA LEU A 129 4.11 -3.31 5.23
C LEU A 129 3.31 -3.55 6.52
N THR A 130 3.95 -3.34 7.67
CA THR A 130 3.26 -3.23 8.97
C THR A 130 3.23 -1.77 9.38
N LEU A 131 2.04 -1.20 9.46
CA LEU A 131 1.80 0.17 9.92
C LEU A 131 1.44 0.12 11.41
N THR A 132 2.10 0.94 12.24
CA THR A 132 1.80 1.04 13.67
C THR A 132 1.20 2.39 13.99
N PHE A 133 -0.07 2.39 14.39
CA PHE A 133 -0.81 3.56 14.83
C PHE A 133 -0.76 3.71 16.36
N GLU A 134 -0.85 4.96 16.83
CA GLU A 134 -0.83 5.31 18.25
C GLU A 134 -2.02 4.72 19.02
N LYS A 135 -3.23 4.74 18.43
CA LYS A 135 -4.45 4.26 19.08
C LYS A 135 -5.00 2.98 18.47
N ALA A 136 -5.08 2.91 17.14
CA ALA A 136 -5.63 1.77 16.43
C ALA A 136 -4.72 0.53 16.47
N GLY A 137 -3.46 0.68 16.86
CA GLY A 137 -2.50 -0.42 16.92
C GLY A 137 -1.91 -0.77 15.55
N LYS A 138 -1.60 -2.05 15.34
CA LYS A 138 -0.90 -2.51 14.13
C LYS A 138 -1.86 -3.00 13.06
N VAL A 139 -1.59 -2.64 11.81
CA VAL A 139 -2.21 -3.23 10.62
C VAL A 139 -1.14 -3.65 9.64
N ARG A 140 -1.34 -4.82 9.04
CA ARG A 140 -0.48 -5.32 7.96
C ARG A 140 -1.21 -5.13 6.65
N VAL A 141 -0.53 -4.53 5.67
CA VAL A 141 -1.02 -4.29 4.32
C VAL A 141 -0.10 -4.94 3.30
N GLU A 142 -0.63 -5.38 2.16
CA GLU A 142 0.19 -5.85 1.03
C GLU A 142 0.31 -4.73 0.00
N VAL A 143 1.54 -4.36 -0.32
CA VAL A 143 1.88 -3.31 -1.27
C VAL A 143 2.08 -3.92 -2.64
N SER A 144 1.26 -3.51 -3.60
CA SER A 144 1.38 -3.93 -4.99
C SER A 144 2.47 -3.13 -5.72
N VAL A 145 3.38 -3.84 -6.37
CA VAL A 145 4.47 -3.22 -7.15
C VAL A 145 4.06 -3.09 -8.61
N GLN A 146 4.17 -1.88 -9.14
CA GLN A 146 3.67 -1.52 -10.48
C GLN A 146 4.74 -0.79 -11.30
N LYS A 147 4.77 -0.97 -12.63
CA LYS A 147 5.71 -0.23 -13.52
C LYS A 147 5.58 1.29 -13.44
N ALA A 148 4.35 1.75 -13.28
CA ALA A 148 3.99 3.15 -13.27
C ALA A 148 3.01 3.41 -12.11
N PRO A 149 2.86 4.67 -11.67
CA PRO A 149 1.79 5.01 -10.74
C PRO A 149 0.45 4.49 -11.25
N PRO A 150 -0.41 3.94 -10.37
CA PRO A 150 -1.77 3.59 -10.76
C PRO A 150 -2.41 4.83 -11.34
N MET A 151 -3.06 4.69 -12.51
CA MET A 151 -3.85 5.77 -13.06
C MET A 151 -4.90 6.11 -12.00
N ALA A 152 -4.78 7.26 -11.36
CA ALA A 152 -5.87 7.79 -10.56
C ALA A 152 -7.09 7.78 -11.49
N GLY A 153 -8.16 7.10 -11.07
CA GLY A 153 -9.44 7.20 -11.76
C GLY A 153 -9.89 8.64 -11.71
N HIS A 154 -9.43 9.44 -12.66
CA HIS A 154 -9.83 10.81 -12.91
C HIS A 154 -10.20 10.86 -14.39
N GLU A 155 -11.48 10.66 -14.62
CA GLU A 155 -12.20 11.34 -15.68
C GLU A 155 -11.95 12.85 -15.54
N HIS A 156 -10.82 13.33 -16.06
CA HIS A 156 -10.68 14.73 -16.42
C HIS A 156 -11.49 14.94 -17.70
N MET A 157 -12.79 15.08 -17.51
CA MET A 157 -13.70 15.58 -18.53
C MET A 157 -13.30 17.04 -18.81
N HIS A 158 -12.43 17.25 -19.78
CA HIS A 158 -12.29 18.56 -20.40
C HIS A 158 -13.56 18.82 -21.22
N ALA A 159 -14.52 19.50 -20.60
CA ALA A 159 -15.49 20.28 -21.34
C ALA A 159 -14.74 21.48 -21.95
N GLN A 160 -14.66 21.51 -23.28
CA GLN A 160 -14.46 22.72 -24.07
C GLN A 160 -15.76 23.01 -24.80
#